data_AF-A0A3N9Y241-F1
#
_entry.id   AF-A0A3N9Y241-F1
#
_cell.length_a   1.000
_cell.length_b   1.000
_cell.length_c   1.000
_cell.angle_alpha   90.00
_cell.angle_beta   90.00
_cell.angle_gamma   90.00
#
_symmetry.space_group_name_H-M   'P 1'
#
loop_
_entity.id
_entity.type
_entity.pdbx_description
1 polymer ?
#
loop_
_entity_poly.entity_id
_entity_poly.type
_entity_poly.pdbx_seq_one_letter_code
_entity_poly.pdbx_strand_id
1 'polypeptide(L)'
;MVGPPYWVGQRLLTLAVKRWPEFHGSMLLRTGREPLDLPLPSLLDVIYAWWVEGGTEKDVAKFRQALEAPPTEADLEDREEWSDDETDDSFARALGGMKRAGST
;
A
#
# COMPACT_ATOMS: atom_id res chain seq x y z
N MET A 1 -9.80 -5.45 -19.32
CA MET A 1 -9.29 -6.36 -18.28
C MET A 1 -9.63 -5.71 -16.95
N VAL A 2 -10.50 -6.32 -16.14
CA VAL A 2 -10.85 -5.77 -14.82
C VAL A 2 -9.64 -6.03 -13.92
N GLY A 3 -9.02 -4.97 -13.39
CA GLY A 3 -7.89 -5.10 -12.46
C GLY A 3 -8.31 -5.80 -11.17
N PRO A 4 -7.35 -6.30 -10.36
CA PRO A 4 -7.68 -6.84 -9.05
C PRO A 4 -8.44 -5.80 -8.22
N PRO A 5 -9.37 -6.23 -7.35
CA PRO A 5 -10.14 -5.30 -6.52
C PRO A 5 -9.23 -4.41 -5.68
N TYR A 6 -9.65 -3.17 -5.42
CA TYR A 6 -8.81 -2.18 -4.73
C TYR A 6 -8.33 -2.65 -3.34
N TRP A 7 -9.14 -3.43 -2.63
CA TRP A 7 -8.82 -3.94 -1.28
C TRP A 7 -7.63 -4.91 -1.28
N VAL A 8 -7.34 -5.57 -2.41
CA VAL A 8 -6.15 -6.42 -2.57
C VAL A 8 -4.89 -5.57 -2.42
N GLY A 9 -4.82 -4.46 -3.15
CA GLY A 9 -3.70 -3.52 -3.08
C GLY A 9 -3.58 -2.88 -1.70
N GLN A 10 -4.69 -2.44 -1.12
CA GLN A 10 -4.74 -1.90 0.24
C GLN A 10 -4.17 -2.89 1.26
N ARG A 11 -4.62 -4.15 1.25
CA ARG A 11 -4.17 -5.18 2.19
C ARG A 11 -2.68 -5.47 2.04
N LEU A 12 -2.16 -5.56 0.83
CA LEU A 12 -0.71 -5.71 0.59
C LEU A 12 0.07 -4.53 1.17
N LEU A 13 -0.37 -3.29 0.92
CA LEU A 13 0.27 -2.11 1.51
C LEU A 13 0.21 -2.14 3.04
N THR A 14 -0.94 -2.50 3.63
CA THR A 14 -1.06 -2.65 5.08
C THR A 14 -0.11 -3.71 5.64
N LEU A 15 0.07 -4.83 4.95
CA LEU A 15 1.04 -5.87 5.34
C LEU A 15 2.48 -5.34 5.30
N ALA A 16 2.84 -4.63 4.23
CA ALA A 16 4.17 -4.02 4.09
C ALA A 16 4.42 -2.97 5.17
N VAL A 17 3.46 -2.10 5.47
CA VAL A 17 3.59 -1.08 6.51
C VAL A 17 3.81 -1.71 7.89
N LYS A 18 3.06 -2.77 8.23
CA LYS A 18 3.20 -3.48 9.51
C LYS A 18 4.58 -4.10 9.72
N ARG A 19 5.30 -4.38 8.64
CA ARG A 19 6.63 -5.02 8.63
C ARG A 19 7.61 -4.27 7.73
N TRP A 20 7.51 -2.93 7.78
CA TRP A 20 8.23 -2.07 6.86
C TRP A 20 9.75 -2.25 6.95
N PRO A 21 10.38 -2.26 8.15
CA PRO A 21 11.82 -2.45 8.25
C PRO A 21 12.30 -3.78 7.65
N GLU A 22 11.55 -4.87 7.83
CA GLU A 22 11.91 -6.18 7.28
C GLU A 22 11.75 -6.23 5.76
N PHE A 23 10.63 -5.73 5.24
CA PHE A 23 10.39 -5.65 3.81
C PHE A 23 11.43 -4.77 3.13
N HIS A 24 11.57 -3.52 3.59
CA HIS A 24 12.50 -2.52 3.05
C HIS A 24 13.94 -3.01 3.10
N GLY A 25 14.37 -3.53 4.26
CA GLY A 25 15.72 -4.09 4.42
C GLY A 25 15.98 -5.27 3.50
N SER A 26 15.02 -6.18 3.34
CA SER A 26 15.16 -7.33 2.43
C SER A 26 15.29 -6.91 0.97
N MET A 27 14.54 -5.88 0.56
CA MET A 27 14.50 -5.39 -0.82
C MET A 27 15.79 -4.64 -1.17
N LEU A 28 16.27 -3.78 -0.25
CA LEU A 28 17.57 -3.12 -0.37
C LEU A 28 18.73 -4.11 -0.44
N LEU A 29 18.76 -5.12 0.45
CA LEU A 29 19.85 -6.10 0.49
C LEU A 29 19.90 -6.98 -0.76
N ARG A 30 18.75 -7.35 -1.33
CA ARG A 30 18.67 -8.26 -2.47
C ARG A 30 18.80 -7.56 -3.81
N THR A 31 18.28 -6.35 -3.92
CA THR A 31 18.14 -5.67 -5.23
C THR A 31 18.87 -4.33 -5.30
N GLY A 32 19.26 -3.76 -4.15
CA GLY A 32 19.85 -2.42 -4.07
C GLY A 32 18.89 -1.29 -4.43
N ARG A 33 17.59 -1.57 -4.55
CA ARG A 33 16.57 -0.59 -4.95
C ARG A 33 15.75 -0.15 -3.74
N GLU A 34 15.25 1.08 -3.79
CA GLU A 34 14.27 1.59 -2.84
C GLU A 34 12.87 1.13 -3.29
N PRO A 35 12.10 0.42 -2.44
CA PRO A 35 10.75 -0.02 -2.78
C PRO A 35 9.82 1.11 -3.23
N LEU A 36 9.95 2.30 -2.65
CA LEU A 36 9.09 3.44 -2.95
C LEU A 36 9.34 4.06 -4.34
N ASP A 37 10.46 3.71 -4.99
CA ASP A 37 10.74 4.14 -6.37
C ASP A 37 10.03 3.26 -7.41
N LEU A 38 9.44 2.13 -7.00
CA LEU A 38 8.72 1.25 -7.91
C LEU A 38 7.34 1.80 -8.26
N PRO A 39 6.88 1.62 -9.52
CA PRO A 39 5.47 1.81 -9.86
C PRO A 39 4.58 0.96 -8.96
N LEU A 40 3.43 1.50 -8.54
CA LEU A 40 2.53 0.83 -7.60
C LEU A 40 2.20 -0.63 -7.99
N PRO A 41 1.88 -0.98 -9.25
CA PRO A 41 1.64 -2.38 -9.62
C PRO A 41 2.83 -3.28 -9.32
N SER A 42 4.04 -2.84 -9.68
CA SER A 42 5.28 -3.58 -9.42
C SER A 42 5.61 -3.67 -7.94
N LEU A 43 5.33 -2.61 -7.16
CA LEU A 43 5.48 -2.63 -5.71
C LEU A 43 4.55 -3.68 -5.08
N LEU A 44 3.28 -3.75 -5.51
CA LEU A 44 2.33 -4.74 -5.01
C LEU A 44 2.77 -6.17 -5.33
N ASP A 45 3.28 -6.42 -6.53
CA ASP A 45 3.82 -7.73 -6.92
C ASP A 45 5.01 -8.14 -6.04
N VAL A 46 5.90 -7.19 -5.73
CA VAL A 46 7.07 -7.42 -4.88
C VAL A 46 6.66 -7.67 -3.42
N ILE A 47 5.68 -6.93 -2.90
CA ILE A 47 5.15 -7.17 -1.55
C ILE A 47 4.51 -8.56 -1.47
N TYR A 48 3.72 -8.94 -2.47
CA TYR A 48 3.13 -10.28 -2.53
C TYR A 48 4.22 -11.36 -2.54
N ALA A 49 5.20 -11.24 -3.44
CA ALA A 49 6.30 -12.19 -3.56
C ALA A 49 7.11 -12.34 -2.27
N TRP A 50 7.40 -11.22 -1.60
CA TRP A 50 8.07 -11.20 -0.31
C TRP A 50 7.25 -11.89 0.79
N TRP A 51 5.94 -11.68 0.81
CA TRP A 51 5.07 -12.26 1.84
C TRP A 51 4.94 -13.79 1.73
N VAL A 52 4.88 -14.31 0.49
CA VAL A 52 4.72 -15.73 0.23
C VAL A 52 6.05 -16.50 0.17
N GLU A 53 7.17 -15.78 0.23
CA GLU A 53 8.49 -16.37 0.16
C GLU A 53 8.72 -17.38 1.31
N GLY A 54 9.12 -18.61 0.94
CA GLY A 54 9.33 -19.70 1.90
C GLY A 54 8.05 -20.35 2.43
N GLY A 55 6.87 -19.90 2.00
CA GLY A 55 5.59 -20.53 2.31
C GLY A 55 5.33 -21.80 1.49
N THR A 56 4.51 -22.72 2.01
CA THR A 56 4.06 -23.88 1.24
C THR A 56 2.98 -23.50 0.23
N GLU A 57 2.77 -24.28 -0.83
CA GLU A 57 1.68 -24.04 -1.80
C GLU A 57 0.32 -23.87 -1.13
N LYS A 58 0.05 -24.65 -0.06
CA LYS A 58 -1.19 -24.56 0.72
C LYS A 58 -1.31 -23.23 1.45
N ASP A 59 -0.22 -22.74 2.03
CA ASP A 59 -0.20 -21.46 2.75
C ASP A 59 -0.35 -20.29 1.77
N VAL A 60 0.31 -20.36 0.62
CA VAL A 60 0.18 -19.37 -0.45
C VAL A 60 -1.26 -19.32 -0.98
N ALA A 61 -1.87 -20.47 -1.23
CA ALA A 61 -3.26 -20.55 -1.69
C ALA A 61 -4.24 -19.98 -0.66
N LYS A 62 -4.05 -20.32 0.63
CA LYS A 62 -4.86 -19.79 1.73
C LYS A 62 -4.69 -18.27 1.86
N PHE A 63 -3.46 -17.77 1.76
CA PHE A 63 -3.17 -16.34 1.80
C PHE A 63 -3.84 -15.61 0.64
N ARG A 64 -3.72 -16.12 -0.57
CA ARG A 64 -4.37 -15.56 -1.75
C ARG A 64 -5.89 -15.49 -1.60
N GLN A 65 -6.51 -16.57 -1.10
CA GLN A 65 -7.94 -16.59 -0.83
C GLN A 65 -8.35 -15.52 0.19
N ALA A 66 -7.59 -15.37 1.28
CA ALA A 66 -7.82 -14.32 2.26
C ALA A 66 -7.62 -12.92 1.69
N LEU A 67 -6.65 -12.74 0.79
CA LEU A 67 -6.34 -11.47 0.15
C LEU A 67 -7.48 -11.02 -0.78
N GLU A 68 -8.02 -11.94 -1.58
CA GLU A 68 -9.08 -11.67 -2.57
C GLU A 68 -10.47 -11.58 -1.93
N ALA A 69 -10.69 -12.15 -0.75
CA ALA A 69 -11.97 -12.11 -0.05
C ALA A 69 -12.45 -10.66 0.15
N PRO A 70 -13.71 -10.32 -0.15
CA PRO A 70 -14.21 -8.96 0.04
C PRO A 70 -14.07 -8.53 1.52
N PRO A 71 -13.83 -7.24 1.80
CA PRO A 71 -13.87 -6.73 3.16
C PRO A 71 -15.26 -6.95 3.78
N THR A 72 -15.30 -7.14 5.10
CA THR A 72 -16.56 -7.27 5.83
C THR A 72 -17.20 -5.89 5.93
N GLU A 73 -18.53 -5.76 5.99
CA GLU A 73 -19.21 -4.44 6.06
C GLU A 73 -18.69 -3.56 7.22
N ALA A 74 -18.28 -4.16 8.34
CA ALA A 74 -17.65 -3.47 9.46
C ALA A 74 -16.30 -2.79 9.11
N ASP A 75 -15.53 -3.33 8.15
CA ASP A 75 -14.28 -2.72 7.69
C ASP A 75 -14.52 -1.46 6.81
N LEU A 76 -15.76 -1.29 6.33
CA LEU A 76 -16.18 -0.13 5.53
C LEU A 76 -16.71 1.01 6.41
N GLU A 77 -17.29 0.68 7.57
CA GLU A 77 -17.85 1.64 8.54
C GLU A 77 -16.79 2.30 9.45
N ASP A 78 -15.64 1.63 9.69
CA ASP A 78 -14.52 2.17 10.49
C ASP A 78 -13.69 3.25 9.77
N ARG A 79 -14.10 3.67 8.56
CA ARG A 79 -13.58 4.90 7.98
C ARG A 79 -14.30 6.07 8.66
N GLU A 80 -13.55 6.85 9.45
CA GLU A 80 -13.90 8.26 9.65
C GLU A 80 -14.25 8.81 8.26
N GLU A 81 -15.51 9.18 8.09
CA GLU A 81 -16.03 9.75 6.86
C GLU A 81 -15.09 10.89 6.50
N TRP A 82 -14.41 10.74 5.35
CA TRP A 82 -13.37 11.67 4.95
C TRP A 82 -14.04 13.03 4.81
N SER A 83 -13.83 13.91 5.78
CA SER A 83 -14.46 15.23 5.76
C SER A 83 -13.80 16.03 4.66
N ASP A 84 -14.63 16.65 3.82
CA ASP A 84 -14.18 17.58 2.78
C ASP A 84 -13.30 18.69 3.38
N ASP A 85 -13.51 19.04 4.66
CA ASP A 85 -12.71 20.04 5.39
C ASP A 85 -11.23 19.63 5.57
N GLU A 86 -10.94 18.35 5.86
CA GLU A 86 -9.57 17.86 6.04
C GLU A 86 -8.82 17.79 4.70
N THR A 87 -9.56 17.52 3.62
CA THR A 87 -9.07 17.54 2.25
C THR A 87 -8.71 18.96 1.83
N ASP A 88 -9.63 19.91 2.02
CA ASP A 88 -9.42 21.32 1.68
C ASP A 88 -8.24 21.92 2.44
N ASP A 89 -8.07 21.60 3.73
CA ASP A 89 -6.94 22.06 4.53
C ASP A 89 -5.60 21.46 4.08
N SER A 90 -5.59 20.18 3.71
CA SER A 90 -4.39 19.48 3.22
C SER A 90 -3.96 19.99 1.84
N PHE A 91 -4.93 20.20 0.93
CA PHE A 91 -4.69 20.82 -0.37
C PHE A 91 -4.26 22.29 -0.26
N ALA A 92 -4.89 23.07 0.62
CA ALA A 92 -4.52 24.47 0.87
C ALA A 92 -3.11 24.59 1.43
N ARG A 93 -2.69 23.68 2.32
CA ARG A 93 -1.30 23.62 2.83
C ARG A 93 -0.30 23.27 1.73
N ALA A 94 -0.61 22.30 0.88
CA ALA A 94 0.26 21.92 -0.23
C ALA A 94 0.46 23.07 -1.24
N LEU A 95 -0.63 23.76 -1.61
CA LEU A 95 -0.60 24.90 -2.53
C LEU A 95 0.00 26.16 -1.89
N GLY A 96 -0.21 26.38 -0.59
CA GLY A 96 0.41 27.45 0.18
C GLY A 96 1.93 27.30 0.30
N GLY A 97 2.42 26.05 0.40
CA GLY A 97 3.84 25.72 0.36
C GLY A 97 4.49 26.01 -0.99
N MET A 98 3.80 25.70 -2.10
CA MET A 98 4.27 26.00 -3.46
C MET A 98 4.41 27.50 -3.73
N LYS A 99 3.48 28.34 -3.21
CA LYS A 99 3.53 29.79 -3.40
C LYS A 99 4.71 30.48 -2.68
N ARG A 100 5.24 29.88 -1.61
CA ARG A 100 6.45 30.38 -0.91
C ARG A 100 7.75 29.95 -1.58
N ALA A 101 7.75 28.83 -2.31
CA ALA A 101 8.93 28.34 -3.03
C ALA A 101 9.19 29.05 -4.38
N GLY A 102 8.16 29.68 -4.96
CA GLY A 102 8.25 30.42 -6.23
C GLY A 102 8.63 31.90 -6.11
N SER A 103 8.92 32.38 -4.89
CA SER A 103 9.41 33.75 -4.64
C SER A 103 10.87 33.71 -4.23
N THR A 104 11.73 33.26 -5.15
CA THR A 104 13.18 33.52 -5.10
C THR A 104 13.66 33.95 -6.47
#